data_AF-A0A7J4PM96-F1
#
_entry.id   AF-A0A7J4PM96-F1
#
_cell.length_a   1.000
_cell.length_b   1.000
_cell.length_c   1.000
_cell.angle_alpha   90.00
_cell.angle_beta   90.00
_cell.angle_gamma   90.00
#
_symmetry.space_group_name_H-M   'P 1'
#
loop_
_entity.id
_entity.type
_entity.pdbx_description
1 polymer ?
#
loop_
_entity_poly.entity_id
_entity_poly.type
_entity_poly.pdbx_seq_one_letter_code
_entity_poly.pdbx_strand_id
1 'polypeptide(L)' 'MGLSLVKKLVELHGGDVWVKSEYGKYSIFGFSLPLRRPAANEAIFR' A
#
# COMPACT_ATOMS: atom_id res chain seq x y z
N MET A 1 -13.30 -7.92 -2.38
CA MET A 1 -12.79 -7.94 -3.77
C MET A 1 -12.07 -6.65 -4.16
N GLY A 2 -12.59 -5.45 -3.86
CA GLY A 2 -11.91 -4.20 -4.23
C GLY A 2 -10.55 -3.97 -3.55
N LEU A 3 -10.45 -4.23 -2.23
CA LEU A 3 -9.23 -3.92 -1.47
C LEU A 3 -8.00 -4.74 -1.89
N SER A 4 -8.19 -5.98 -2.33
CA SER A 4 -7.09 -6.81 -2.84
C SER A 4 -6.51 -6.26 -4.16
N LEU A 5 -7.36 -5.67 -5.01
CA LEU A 5 -6.90 -4.99 -6.22
C LEU A 5 -6.16 -3.69 -5.87
N VAL A 6 -6.72 -2.89 -4.95
CA VAL A 6 -6.07 -1.66 -4.45
C VAL A 6 -4.70 -1.98 -3.84
N LYS A 7 -4.59 -3.00 -3.00
CA LYS A 7 -3.33 -3.46 -2.41
C LYS A 7 -2.29 -3.76 -3.48
N LYS A 8 -2.64 -4.57 -4.48
CA LYS A 8 -1.74 -4.91 -5.58
C LYS A 8 -1.29 -3.67 -6.37
N LEU A 9 -2.21 -2.74 -6.67
CA LEU A 9 -1.86 -1.51 -7.39
C LEU A 9 -0.93 -0.62 -6.57
N VAL A 10 -1.22 -0.42 -5.29
CA VAL A 10 -0.42 0.41 -4.40
C VAL A 10 0.99 -0.18 -4.20
N GLU A 11 1.09 -1.50 -4.00
CA GLU A 11 2.37 -2.20 -3.86
C GLU A 11 3.23 -2.11 -5.14
N LEU A 12 2.62 -2.23 -6.33
CA LEU A 12 3.33 -2.06 -7.61
C LEU A 12 3.95 -0.66 -7.77
N HIS A 13 3.39 0.36 -7.12
CA HIS A 13 3.92 1.72 -7.10
C HIS A 13 4.85 2.00 -5.92
N GLY A 14 5.21 0.97 -5.14
CA GLY A 14 6.07 1.08 -3.96
C GLY A 14 5.40 1.79 -2.77
N GLY A 15 4.07 1.80 -2.74
CA GLY A 15 3.27 2.35 -1.65
C GLY A 15 2.82 1.29 -0.65
N ASP A 16 2.02 1.74 0.32
CA ASP A 16 1.52 0.90 1.41
C ASP A 16 0.02 1.12 1.65
N VAL A 17 -0.68 0.11 2.18
CA VAL A 17 -2.13 0.12 2.44
C VAL A 17 -2.42 -0.35 3.87
N TRP A 18 -3.26 0.38 4.59
CA TRP A 18 -3.63 0.02 5.96
C TRP A 18 -5.12 0.18 6.22
N VAL A 19 -5.56 -0.44 7.32
CA VAL A 19 -6.93 -0.33 7.82
C VAL A 19 -6.89 0.04 9.30
N LYS A 20 -7.70 1.01 9.70
CA LYS A 20 -8.02 1.29 11.10
C LYS A 20 -9.52 1.12 11.28
N SER A 21 -9.93 0.18 12.13
CA SER A 21 -11.35 -0.09 12.37
C SER A 21 -11.67 -0.04 13.85
N GLU A 22 -12.91 0.37 14.15
CA GLU A 22 -13.50 0.29 15.47
C GLU A 22 -14.79 -0.53 15.37
N TYR A 23 -14.87 -1.60 16.16
CA TYR A 23 -16.00 -2.52 16.12
C TYR A 23 -17.33 -1.80 16.43
N GLY A 24 -18.35 -2.07 15.61
CA GLY A 24 -19.67 -1.45 15.75
C GLY A 24 -19.74 0.04 15.37
N LYS A 25 -18.66 0.64 14.88
CA LYS A 25 -18.65 2.05 14.44
C LYS A 25 -18.27 2.22 12.97
N TYR A 26 -16.98 2.11 12.66
CA TYR A 26 -16.47 2.44 11.33
C TYR A 26 -15.20 1.68 10.98
N SER A 27 -14.81 1.81 9.72
CA SER A 27 -13.50 1.39 9.22
C SER A 27 -12.95 2.48 8.30
N ILE A 28 -11.67 2.81 8.48
CA ILE A 28 -10.92 3.74 7.66
C ILE A 28 -9.91 2.93 6.88
N PHE A 29 -9.99 3.01 5.56
CA PHE A 29 -9.05 2.41 4.63
C PHE A 29 -8.17 3.53 4.08
N GLY A 30 -6.85 3.38 4.21
CA GLY A 30 -5.89 4.37 3.75
C GLY A 30 -4.79 3.72 2.92
N PHE A 31 -4.17 4.52 2.07
CA PHE A 31 -2.97 4.15 1.33
C PHE A 31 -2.03 5.34 1.22
N SER A 32 -0.76 5.06 0.95
CA SER A 32 0.26 6.07 0.66
C SER A 32 1.06 5.67 -0.57
N LEU A 33 1.50 6.65 -1.33
CA LEU A 33 2.38 6.47 -2.47
C LEU A 33 3.62 7.35 -2.30
N PRO A 34 4.81 6.86 -2.68
CA PRO A 34 6.00 7.69 -2.66
C PRO A 34 5.91 8.77 -3.75
N LEU A 35 6.25 10.02 -3.40
CA LEU A 35 6.22 11.15 -4.35
C LEU A 35 7.23 11.03 -5.49
N ARG A 36 8.27 10.20 -5.28
CA ARG A 36 9.25 9.83 -6.28
C ARG A 36 9.29 8.33 -6.34
N ARG A 37 9.42 7.77 -7.55
CA ARG A 37 9.63 6.33 -7.69
C ARG A 37 10.86 5.96 -6.85
N PRO A 38 10.76 4.97 -5.95
CA PRO A 38 11.92 4.49 -5.24
C PRO A 38 12.98 4.14 -6.28
N ALA A 39 14.23 4.59 -6.07
CA ALA A 39 15.32 4.16 -6.93
C ALA A 39 15.28 2.63 -6.98
N ALA A 40 15.25 2.06 -8.18
CA ALA A 40 15.18 0.61 -8.36
C ALA A 40 16.27 -0.01 -7.50
N ASN A 41 15.87 -0.78 -6.48
CA ASN A 41 16.81 -1.29 -5.51
C ASN A 41 17.73 -2.32 -6.18
N GLU A 42 19.03 -2.02 -6.24
CA GLU A 42 20.17 -2.86 -6.62
C GLU A 42 20.40 -4.03 -5.63
N ALA A 43 19.36 -4.58 -5.04
CA ALA A 43 19.47 -5.57 -3.96
C ALA A 43 19.14 -7.02 -4.39
N ILE A 44 19.47 -7.39 -5.64
CA ILE A 44 19.41 -8.79 -6.09
C ILE A 44 20.82 -9.41 -6.28
N PHE A 45 21.89 -8.63 -6.09
CA PHE A 45 23.26 -9.17 -5.99
C PHE A 45 23.90 -8.84 -4.63
N ARG A 46 23.45 -9.50 -3.56
CA ARG A 46 24.26 -9.81 -2.37
C ARG A 46 23.82 -11.14 -1.78
#